data_AF-F0TGV7-F1
#
_entry.id   AF-F0TGV7-F1
#
_cell.length_a   1.000
_cell.length_b   1.000
_cell.length_c   1.000
_cell.angle_alpha   90.00
_cell.angle_beta   90.00
_cell.angle_gamma   90.00
#
_symmetry.space_group_name_H-M   'P 1'
#
loop_
_entity.id
_entity.type
_entity.pdbx_description
1 polymer ?
#
loop_
_entity_poly.entity_id
_entity_poly.type
_entity_poly.pdbx_seq_one_letter_code
_entity_poly.pdbx_strand_id
1 'polypeptide(L)'
;MRIAWVFGVNGSNFIKTMLKVGSTHDEVKVVDDQIGTPTYTLDLACLLVDMIETDKYGYYHATNSELPDTASGYDENGTKTGYISWYDFTKEIYRQAGYDTKVTPVTTAEYGLSKAVRPFNSRLDKSKLVENGFKCSI
;
A
#
# COMPACT_ATOMS: atom_id res chain seq x y z
N MET A 1 -2.39 13.27 -11.76
CA MET A 1 -2.10 11.95 -11.15
C MET A 1 -2.70 11.90 -9.76
N ARG A 2 -3.49 10.89 -9.43
CA ARG A 2 -3.84 10.56 -8.03
C ARG A 2 -3.12 9.28 -7.64
N ILE A 3 -2.58 9.28 -6.43
CA ILE A 3 -1.75 8.21 -5.87
C ILE A 3 -2.20 7.95 -4.43
N ALA A 4 -1.88 6.79 -3.88
CA ALA A 4 -2.24 6.41 -2.52
C ALA A 4 -1.11 5.65 -1.83
N TRP A 5 -1.05 5.76 -0.49
CA TRP A 5 -0.17 4.93 0.36
C TRP A 5 1.30 4.92 -0.10
N VAL A 6 1.81 6.10 -0.43
CA VAL A 6 3.13 6.26 -1.05
C VAL A 6 4.25 5.96 -0.05
N PHE A 7 5.23 5.17 -0.46
CA PHE A 7 6.43 4.86 0.32
C PHE A 7 7.68 4.82 -0.58
N GLY A 8 8.86 4.99 0.02
CA GLY A 8 10.10 5.07 -0.73
C GLY A 8 11.35 5.03 0.13
N VAL A 9 12.52 5.01 -0.53
CA VAL A 9 13.83 5.06 0.12
C VAL A 9 14.03 6.40 0.86
N ASN A 10 13.53 7.49 0.28
CA ASN A 10 13.68 8.84 0.82
C ASN A 10 12.44 9.30 1.59
N GLY A 11 12.63 10.22 2.54
CA GLY A 11 11.54 10.79 3.35
C GLY A 11 10.96 9.84 4.41
N SER A 12 10.05 10.36 5.23
CA SER A 12 9.29 9.57 6.20
C SER A 12 8.10 8.89 5.53
N ASN A 13 7.86 7.62 5.86
CA ASN A 13 6.73 6.85 5.32
C ASN A 13 6.29 5.75 6.29
N PHE A 14 5.18 5.07 5.97
CA PHE A 14 4.60 4.04 6.82
C PHE A 14 5.56 2.89 7.12
N ILE A 15 6.31 2.39 6.13
CA ILE A 15 7.28 1.30 6.32
C ILE A 15 8.31 1.69 7.38
N LYS A 16 8.94 2.87 7.23
CA LYS A 16 9.95 3.34 8.19
C LYS A 16 9.38 3.51 9.59
N THR A 17 8.14 3.99 9.70
CA THR A 17 7.45 4.10 10.99
C THR A 17 7.24 2.72 11.61
N MET A 18 6.73 1.75 10.86
CA MET A 18 6.51 0.40 11.38
C MET A 18 7.82 -0.29 11.76
N LEU A 19 8.87 -0.19 10.94
CA LEU A 19 10.20 -0.72 11.30
C LEU A 19 10.72 -0.14 12.62
N LYS A 20 10.58 1.18 12.82
CA LYS A 20 10.95 1.82 14.09
C LYS A 20 10.12 1.28 15.26
N VAL A 21 8.80 1.16 15.09
CA VAL A 21 7.90 0.64 16.13
C VAL A 21 8.26 -0.80 16.48
N GLY A 22 8.38 -1.69 15.50
CA GLY A 22 8.71 -3.10 15.72
C GLY A 22 10.08 -3.32 16.36
N SER A 23 11.06 -2.45 16.09
CA SER A 23 12.36 -2.52 16.77
C SER A 23 12.34 -2.16 18.27
N THR A 24 11.24 -1.59 18.77
CA THR A 24 11.14 -1.03 20.13
C THR A 24 9.94 -1.52 20.93
N HIS A 25 9.01 -2.25 20.31
CA HIS A 25 7.77 -2.70 20.94
C HIS A 25 7.49 -4.15 20.56
N ASP A 26 7.02 -4.93 21.55
CA ASP A 26 6.63 -6.33 21.36
C ASP A 26 5.25 -6.48 20.72
N GLU A 27 4.42 -5.43 20.76
CA GLU A 27 3.11 -5.42 20.11
C GLU A 27 2.77 -4.06 19.47
N VAL A 28 1.94 -4.10 18.42
CA VAL A 28 1.39 -2.92 17.75
C VAL A 28 -0.06 -3.19 17.33
N LYS A 29 -0.93 -2.18 17.51
CA LYS A 29 -2.30 -2.21 16.99
C LYS A 29 -2.35 -1.46 15.66
N VAL A 30 -2.94 -2.06 14.63
CA VAL A 30 -3.00 -1.47 13.28
C VAL A 30 -4.39 -1.62 12.69
N VAL A 31 -4.85 -0.58 12.00
CA VAL A 31 -6.19 -0.56 11.40
C VAL A 31 -6.33 -1.60 10.29
N ASP A 32 -7.40 -2.39 10.34
CA ASP A 32 -7.67 -3.49 9.41
C ASP A 32 -8.88 -3.22 8.49
N ASP A 33 -9.59 -2.11 8.71
CA ASP A 33 -10.79 -1.74 7.98
C ASP A 33 -10.57 -0.62 6.93
N GLN A 34 -9.31 -0.22 6.73
CA GLN A 34 -8.89 0.71 5.67
C GLN A 34 -8.17 -0.06 4.57
N ILE A 35 -8.83 -0.22 3.43
CA ILE A 35 -8.36 -1.08 2.34
C ILE A 35 -7.80 -0.25 1.17
N GLY A 36 -6.65 -0.69 0.63
CA GLY A 36 -5.98 -0.01 -0.48
C GLY A 36 -4.80 -0.80 -1.03
N THR A 37 -3.95 -0.09 -1.79
CA THR A 37 -2.67 -0.62 -2.28
C THR A 37 -1.53 0.35 -2.00
N PRO A 38 -0.41 -0.13 -1.44
CA PRO A 38 0.79 0.69 -1.25
C PRO A 38 1.39 1.09 -2.60
N THR A 39 2.02 2.26 -2.68
CA THR A 39 2.65 2.75 -3.93
C THR A 39 4.13 3.07 -3.71
N TYR A 40 5.02 2.33 -4.36
CA TYR A 40 6.45 2.55 -4.29
C TYR A 40 6.85 3.72 -5.20
N THR A 41 7.60 4.66 -4.64
CA THR A 41 8.03 5.86 -5.37
C THR A 41 8.89 5.57 -6.60
N LEU A 42 9.63 4.46 -6.62
CA LEU A 42 10.43 4.11 -7.80
C LEU A 42 9.53 3.78 -8.99
N ASP A 43 8.56 2.89 -8.78
CA ASP A 43 7.64 2.46 -9.83
C ASP A 43 6.78 3.63 -10.32
N LEU A 44 6.33 4.48 -9.39
CA LEU A 44 5.63 5.72 -9.72
C LEU A 44 6.50 6.68 -10.53
N ALA A 45 7.78 6.85 -10.17
CA ALA A 45 8.69 7.73 -10.90
C ALA A 45 8.94 7.22 -12.33
N CYS A 46 9.14 5.90 -12.50
CA CYS A 46 9.27 5.28 -13.82
C CYS A 46 8.04 5.56 -14.70
N LEU A 47 6.82 5.37 -14.16
CA LEU A 47 5.60 5.71 -14.88
C LEU A 47 5.55 7.18 -15.30
N LEU A 48 5.89 8.11 -14.39
CA LEU A 48 5.83 9.54 -14.70
C LEU A 48 6.81 9.93 -15.81
N VAL A 49 7.99 9.31 -15.85
CA VAL A 49 8.95 9.48 -16.95
C VAL A 49 8.38 8.93 -18.25
N ASP A 50 7.80 7.73 -18.27
CA ASP A 50 7.17 7.20 -19.49
C ASP A 50 6.01 8.09 -19.97
N MET A 51 5.25 8.68 -19.05
CA MET A 51 4.10 9.53 -19.36
C MET A 51 4.51 10.89 -19.94
N ILE A 52 5.59 11.51 -19.42
CA ILE A 52 6.01 12.85 -19.86
C ILE A 52 6.56 12.86 -21.29
N GLU A 53 6.99 11.70 -21.79
CA GLU A 53 7.44 11.51 -23.18
C GLU A 53 6.27 11.39 -24.19
N THR A 54 5.03 11.60 -23.75
CA THR A 54 3.83 11.46 -24.58
C THR A 54 2.92 12.68 -24.48
N ASP A 55 2.03 12.85 -25.47
CA ASP A 55 0.95 13.84 -25.42
C ASP A 55 -0.35 13.29 -24.80
N LYS A 56 -0.27 12.22 -24.01
CA LYS A 56 -1.43 11.58 -23.37
C LYS A 56 -1.77 12.29 -22.07
N TYR A 57 -2.25 13.52 -22.20
CA TYR A 57 -2.62 14.35 -21.06
C TYR A 57 -3.92 13.91 -20.40
N GLY A 58 -4.02 14.17 -19.08
CA GLY A 58 -5.27 14.05 -18.36
C GLY A 58 -5.10 13.64 -16.89
N TYR A 59 -6.23 13.31 -16.28
CA TYR A 59 -6.25 12.73 -14.93
C TYR A 59 -6.07 11.22 -15.02
N TYR A 60 -5.12 10.67 -14.26
CA TYR A 60 -4.90 9.23 -14.10
C TYR A 60 -4.80 8.90 -12.61
N HIS A 61 -5.12 7.66 -12.26
CA HIS A 61 -4.82 7.08 -10.97
C HIS A 61 -3.67 6.09 -11.11
N ALA A 62 -2.71 6.12 -10.19
CA ALA A 62 -1.57 5.21 -10.18
C ALA A 62 -1.30 4.73 -8.75
N THR A 63 -1.44 3.43 -8.55
CA THR A 63 -0.99 2.70 -7.36
C THR A 63 -0.34 1.40 -7.81
N ASN A 64 0.48 0.77 -6.97
CA ASN A 64 0.97 -0.55 -7.33
C ASN A 64 -0.19 -1.55 -7.48
N SER A 65 0.06 -2.60 -8.26
CA SER A 65 -0.91 -3.66 -8.50
C SER A 65 -0.94 -4.64 -7.34
N GLU A 66 -2.16 -5.10 -7.07
CA GLU A 66 -2.46 -6.14 -6.11
C GLU A 66 -1.81 -7.46 -6.57
N LEU A 67 -1.37 -8.29 -5.62
CA LEU A 67 -0.99 -9.66 -5.98
C LEU A 67 -2.24 -10.42 -6.46
N PRO A 68 -2.14 -11.29 -7.48
CA PRO A 68 -3.29 -12.04 -7.98
C PRO A 68 -3.98 -12.82 -6.87
N ASP A 69 -5.32 -12.76 -6.84
CA ASP A 69 -6.12 -13.49 -5.85
C ASP A 69 -5.82 -14.99 -5.91
N THR A 70 -5.67 -15.59 -4.72
CA THR A 70 -5.51 -17.04 -4.54
C THR A 70 -6.65 -17.59 -3.69
N ALA A 71 -6.93 -18.88 -3.79
CA ALA A 71 -8.00 -19.52 -3.01
C ALA A 71 -7.80 -19.38 -1.49
N SER A 72 -6.55 -19.33 -1.03
CA SER A 72 -6.19 -19.13 0.38
C SER A 72 -6.20 -17.65 0.79
N GLY A 73 -6.19 -16.72 -0.17
CA GLY A 73 -5.95 -15.30 0.08
C GLY A 73 -4.49 -14.96 0.43
N TYR A 74 -3.55 -15.89 0.21
CA TYR A 74 -2.10 -15.73 0.40
C TYR A 74 -1.34 -16.41 -0.74
N ASP A 75 -0.16 -15.89 -1.09
CA ASP A 75 0.75 -16.52 -2.05
C ASP A 75 1.61 -17.62 -1.39
N GLU A 76 2.51 -18.22 -2.17
CA GLU A 76 3.44 -19.27 -1.70
C GLU A 76 4.41 -18.81 -0.61
N ASN A 77 4.64 -17.50 -0.47
CA ASN A 77 5.51 -16.91 0.55
C ASN A 77 4.75 -16.49 1.81
N GLY A 78 3.42 -16.70 1.83
CA GLY A 78 2.53 -16.25 2.90
C GLY A 78 2.20 -14.76 2.85
N THR A 79 2.44 -14.09 1.72
CA THR A 79 2.06 -12.69 1.50
C THR A 79 0.59 -12.60 1.09
N LYS A 80 -0.13 -11.64 1.66
CA LYS A 80 -1.56 -11.43 1.40
C LYS A 80 -1.80 -11.14 -0.09
N THR A 81 -2.73 -11.85 -0.71
CA THR A 81 -3.17 -11.60 -2.10
C THR A 81 -4.41 -10.71 -2.16
N GLY A 82 -4.63 -10.09 -3.32
CA GLY A 82 -5.68 -9.10 -3.52
C GLY A 82 -5.38 -7.77 -2.83
N TYR A 83 -6.45 -7.08 -2.42
CA TYR A 83 -6.33 -5.83 -1.68
C TYR A 83 -5.93 -6.06 -0.23
N ILE A 84 -5.15 -5.13 0.33
CA ILE A 84 -4.61 -5.24 1.68
C ILE A 84 -5.08 -4.09 2.57
N SER A 85 -5.14 -4.35 3.87
CA SER A 85 -5.27 -3.32 4.90
C SER A 85 -3.91 -2.80 5.37
N TRP A 86 -3.88 -1.77 6.21
CA TRP A 86 -2.64 -1.36 6.89
C TRP A 86 -2.11 -2.47 7.80
N TYR A 87 -3.00 -3.25 8.41
CA TYR A 87 -2.65 -4.42 9.22
C TYR A 87 -1.93 -5.48 8.37
N ASP A 88 -2.49 -5.84 7.21
CA ASP A 88 -1.85 -6.77 6.28
C ASP A 88 -0.48 -6.26 5.81
N PHE A 89 -0.39 -4.97 5.49
CA PHE A 89 0.88 -4.37 5.08
C PHE A 89 1.93 -4.40 6.21
N THR A 90 1.51 -4.18 7.45
CA THR A 90 2.42 -4.23 8.62
C THR A 90 2.95 -5.63 8.86
N LYS A 91 2.10 -6.66 8.77
CA LYS A 91 2.55 -8.06 8.85
C LYS A 91 3.60 -8.37 7.81
N GLU A 92 3.39 -7.92 6.57
CA GLU A 92 4.35 -8.14 5.49
C GLU A 92 5.68 -7.42 5.72
N ILE A 93 5.66 -6.18 6.21
CA ILE A 93 6.87 -5.44 6.60
C ILE A 93 7.65 -6.20 7.67
N TYR A 94 6.97 -6.68 8.71
CA TYR A 94 7.61 -7.41 9.81
C TYR A 94 8.12 -8.78 9.39
N ARG A 95 7.39 -9.49 8.52
CA ARG A 95 7.83 -10.77 7.92
C ARG A 95 9.14 -10.59 7.16
N GLN A 96 9.23 -9.58 6.30
CA GLN A 96 10.46 -9.31 5.53
C GLN A 96 11.61 -8.79 6.42
N ALA A 97 11.30 -8.06 7.50
CA ALA A 97 12.29 -7.54 8.44
C ALA A 97 12.76 -8.57 9.48
N GLY A 98 12.07 -9.72 9.59
CA GLY A 98 12.35 -10.76 10.59
C GLY A 98 11.95 -10.35 12.01
N TYR A 99 10.86 -9.57 12.17
CA TYR A 99 10.37 -9.12 13.47
C TYR A 99 9.28 -10.05 14.01
N ASP A 100 9.38 -10.37 15.30
CA ASP A 100 8.38 -11.16 16.05
C ASP A 100 7.31 -10.29 16.74
N THR A 101 7.36 -8.96 16.53
CA THR A 101 6.38 -8.01 17.08
C THR A 101 4.95 -8.43 16.70
N LYS A 102 4.10 -8.62 17.71
CA LYS A 102 2.70 -9.00 17.54
C LYS A 102 1.90 -7.86 16.92
N VAL A 103 1.35 -8.09 15.73
CA VAL A 103 0.41 -7.14 15.09
C VAL A 103 -1.02 -7.52 15.44
N THR A 104 -1.76 -6.62 16.06
CA THR A 104 -3.17 -6.83 16.43
C THR A 104 -4.07 -5.96 15.54
N PRO A 105 -5.04 -6.56 14.81
CA PRO A 105 -5.96 -5.80 13.98
C PRO A 105 -6.94 -5.03 14.87
N VAL A 106 -7.27 -3.81 14.48
CA VAL A 106 -8.32 -3.01 15.09
C VAL A 106 -9.11 -2.27 14.01
N THR A 107 -10.35 -1.92 14.30
CA THR A 107 -11.14 -1.03 13.42
C THR A 107 -10.70 0.42 13.59
N THR A 108 -11.05 1.27 12.63
CA THR A 108 -10.84 2.72 12.73
C THR A 108 -11.57 3.30 13.95
N ALA A 109 -12.73 2.74 14.31
CA ALA A 109 -13.48 3.13 15.51
C ALA A 109 -12.74 2.78 16.81
N GLU A 110 -12.16 1.58 16.89
CA GLU A 110 -11.39 1.12 18.06
C GLU A 110 -10.03 1.81 18.18
N TYR A 111 -9.40 2.15 17.05
CA TYR A 111 -8.12 2.86 17.03
C TYR A 111 -8.27 4.30 17.54
N GLY A 112 -9.45 4.91 17.32
CA GLY A 112 -9.91 6.10 18.02
C GLY A 112 -8.89 7.21 18.17
N LEU A 113 -8.36 7.79 17.07
CA LEU A 113 -7.33 8.84 17.18
C LEU A 113 -7.14 9.76 15.95
N SER A 114 -7.84 9.60 14.82
CA SER A 114 -7.64 10.52 13.68
C SER A 114 -8.58 11.72 13.73
N LYS A 115 -8.03 12.93 13.88
CA LYS A 115 -8.76 14.20 13.67
C LYS A 115 -9.37 14.33 12.26
N ALA A 116 -8.87 13.55 11.31
CA ALA A 116 -9.37 13.50 9.94
C ALA A 116 -10.12 12.18 9.70
N VAL A 117 -11.29 12.27 9.06
CA VAL A 117 -12.03 11.10 8.57
C VAL A 117 -11.25 10.49 7.41
N ARG A 118 -10.82 9.24 7.56
CA ARG A 118 -10.16 8.49 6.47
C ARG A 118 -11.20 7.71 5.68
N PRO A 119 -11.09 7.66 4.33
CA PRO A 119 -11.99 6.85 3.53
C PRO A 119 -11.78 5.37 3.85
N PHE A 120 -12.89 4.65 4.07
CA PHE A 120 -12.91 3.21 4.30
C PHE A 120 -12.37 2.43 3.09
N ASN A 121 -12.57 2.97 1.89
CA ASN A 121 -12.14 2.39 0.63
C ASN A 121 -11.35 3.43 -0.17
N SER A 122 -10.06 3.15 -0.38
CA SER A 122 -9.15 4.00 -1.17
C SER A 122 -8.74 3.38 -2.51
N ARG A 123 -9.50 2.37 -2.98
CA ARG A 123 -9.26 1.73 -4.27
C ARG A 123 -9.43 2.74 -5.40
N LEU A 124 -8.44 2.78 -6.28
CA LEU A 124 -8.45 3.67 -7.43
C LEU A 124 -8.57 2.85 -8.71
N ASP A 125 -9.50 3.23 -9.58
CA ASP A 125 -9.61 2.63 -10.91
C ASP A 125 -8.41 3.05 -11.79
N LYS A 126 -7.67 2.06 -12.29
CA LYS A 126 -6.45 2.19 -13.10
C LYS A 126 -6.74 1.98 -14.61
N SER A 127 -7.99 1.76 -15.01
CA SER A 127 -8.44 1.53 -16.40
C SER A 127 -7.80 2.48 -17.41
N LYS A 128 -7.79 3.77 -17.10
CA LYS A 128 -7.26 4.80 -17.99
C LYS A 128 -5.75 4.68 -18.28
N LEU A 129 -4.95 4.14 -17.35
CA LEU A 129 -3.54 3.85 -17.63
C LEU A 129 -3.43 2.79 -18.72
N VAL A 130 -4.20 1.71 -18.57
CA VAL A 130 -4.23 0.56 -19.49
C VAL A 130 -4.74 0.98 -20.87
N GLU A 131 -5.85 1.73 -20.93
CA GLU A 131 -6.41 2.26 -22.18
C GLU A 131 -5.42 3.15 -22.95
N ASN A 132 -4.54 3.84 -22.22
CA ASN A 132 -3.51 4.70 -22.79
C ASN A 132 -2.20 3.95 -23.05
N GLY A 133 -2.16 2.63 -22.87
CA GLY A 133 -0.98 1.80 -23.16
C GLY A 133 0.15 1.91 -22.15
N PHE A 134 -0.09 2.51 -20.99
CA PHE A 134 0.88 2.50 -19.89
C PHE A 134 0.80 1.14 -19.17
N LYS A 135 1.95 0.51 -18.93
CA LYS A 135 2.01 -0.77 -18.24
C LYS A 135 1.73 -0.58 -16.76
N CYS A 136 0.65 -1.19 -16.29
CA CYS A 136 0.29 -1.26 -14.88
C CYS A 136 1.01 -2.44 -14.21
N SER A 137 2.33 -2.53 -14.35
CA SER A 137 3.19 -3.39 -13.52
C SER A 137 3.93 -2.59 -12.45
N ILE A 138 3.45 -1.36 -12.23
CA ILE A 138 3.42 -0.69 -10.95
C ILE A 138 2.43 -1.53 -10.15
#